data_AF-A0A225W246-F1
#
_entry.id   AF-A0A225W246-F1
#
_cell.length_a   1.000
_cell.length_b   1.000
_cell.length_c   1.000
_cell.angle_alpha   90.00
_cell.angle_beta   90.00
_cell.angle_gamma   90.00
#
_symmetry.space_group_name_H-M   'P 1'
#
loop_
_entity.id
_entity.type
_entity.pdbx_description
1 polymer ?
#
loop_
_entity_poly.entity_id
_entity_poly.type
_entity_poly.pdbx_seq_one_letter_code
_entity_poly.pdbx_strand_id
1 'polypeptide(L)'
;MRTPGLYASDWAIAASLMQEHDRIYHPVALAIRTLEVNELKYNVTEKEVLALLRIVDLYYNLLVGREIWVLSRHSTLAWLFKLTGLQGRLGQWSALLAPWTLEITRFTKGEDEILGAIAASITLRSKIDDALTTIAPRKETKRRT
;
A
#
# COMPACT_ATOMS: atom_id res chain seq x y z
N MET A 1 11.15 -4.14 15.78
CA MET A 1 10.02 -3.27 15.40
C MET A 1 9.40 -3.78 14.09
N ARG A 2 8.12 -3.52 13.80
CA ARG A 2 7.49 -3.88 12.50
C ARG A 2 7.11 -2.59 11.78
N THR A 3 7.64 -2.41 10.59
CA THR A 3 7.60 -1.14 9.86
C THR A 3 7.02 -1.37 8.47
N PRO A 4 5.73 -1.07 8.23
CA PRO A 4 5.19 -1.03 6.88
C PRO A 4 5.79 0.12 6.06
N GLY A 5 6.46 -0.20 4.95
CA GLY A 5 6.81 0.75 3.90
C GLY A 5 5.71 0.86 2.86
N LEU A 6 5.21 2.07 2.62
CA LEU A 6 4.13 2.35 1.68
C LEU A 6 4.68 2.89 0.35
N TYR A 7 4.10 2.42 -0.75
CA TYR A 7 4.35 2.93 -2.08
C TYR A 7 3.05 2.98 -2.89
N ALA A 8 2.83 4.09 -3.59
CA ALA A 8 1.73 4.24 -4.52
C ALA A 8 2.25 4.72 -5.88
N SER A 9 1.77 4.09 -6.94
CA SER A 9 1.90 4.58 -8.31
C SER A 9 0.56 5.07 -8.83
N ASP A 10 0.52 5.54 -10.07
CA ASP A 10 -0.73 6.01 -10.68
C ASP A 10 -1.79 4.92 -10.84
N TRP A 11 -1.38 3.65 -10.94
CA TRP A 11 -2.23 2.52 -11.32
C TRP A 11 -2.21 1.35 -10.34
N ALA A 12 -1.32 1.35 -9.35
CA ALA A 12 -1.22 0.31 -8.32
C ALA A 12 -0.75 0.87 -6.98
N ILE A 13 -1.04 0.12 -5.92
CA ILE A 13 -0.56 0.38 -4.58
C ILE A 13 0.21 -0.84 -4.07
N ALA A 14 1.22 -0.56 -3.26
CA ALA A 14 1.98 -1.58 -2.58
C ALA A 14 2.36 -1.15 -1.17
N ALA A 15 2.46 -2.13 -0.29
CA ALA A 15 2.97 -1.95 1.04
C ALA A 15 3.80 -3.17 1.42
N SER A 16 4.97 -2.96 1.99
CA SER A 16 5.86 -4.02 2.46
C SER A 16 5.92 -3.99 3.98
N LEU A 17 5.64 -5.11 4.64
CA LEU A 17 5.87 -5.27 6.06
C LEU A 17 7.34 -5.62 6.26
N MET A 18 8.07 -4.79 6.99
CA MET A 18 9.49 -5.02 7.26
C MET A 18 9.77 -5.21 8.75
N GLN A 19 10.84 -5.92 9.05
CA GLN A 19 11.38 -6.06 10.40
C GLN A 19 12.82 -5.58 10.41
N GLU A 20 13.15 -4.76 11.39
CA GLU A 20 14.53 -4.38 11.64
C GLU A 20 15.25 -5.50 12.41
N HIS A 21 16.41 -5.90 11.90
CA HIS A 21 17.37 -6.78 12.56
C HIS A 21 18.77 -6.24 12.30
N ASP A 22 19.58 -6.04 13.35
CA ASP A 22 20.93 -5.47 13.25
C ASP A 22 21.01 -4.17 12.41
N ARG A 23 20.01 -3.29 12.56
CA ARG A 23 19.84 -2.02 11.81
C ARG A 23 19.62 -2.19 10.31
N ILE A 24 19.32 -3.41 9.86
CA ILE A 24 18.96 -3.71 8.47
C ILE A 24 17.47 -4.07 8.45
N TYR A 25 16.73 -3.48 7.52
CA TYR A 25 15.33 -3.80 7.33
C TYR A 25 15.18 -5.02 6.41
N HIS A 26 14.57 -6.07 6.93
CA HIS A 26 14.27 -7.29 6.21
C HIS A 26 12.78 -7.35 5.85
N PRO A 27 12.41 -7.58 4.58
CA PRO A 27 11.02 -7.74 4.19
C PRO A 27 10.46 -9.04 4.77
N VAL A 28 9.33 -8.94 5.46
CA VAL A 28 8.56 -10.07 6.01
C VAL A 28 7.44 -10.45 5.07
N ALA A 29 6.78 -9.44 4.49
CA ALA A 29 5.64 -9.66 3.63
C ALA A 29 5.44 -8.47 2.69
N LEU A 30 4.83 -8.71 1.52
CA LEU A 30 4.55 -7.67 0.53
C LEU A 30 3.09 -7.79 0.07
N ALA A 31 2.34 -6.71 0.21
CA ALA A 31 0.99 -6.54 -0.30
C ALA A 31 1.02 -5.65 -1.53
N ILE A 32 0.54 -6.14 -2.67
CA ILE A 32 0.38 -5.34 -3.89
C ILE A 32 -1.05 -5.53 -4.40
N ARG A 33 -1.68 -4.46 -4.87
CA ARG A 33 -2.88 -4.56 -5.74
C ARG A 33 -2.89 -3.46 -6.79
N THR A 34 -3.48 -3.76 -7.94
CA THR A 34 -3.91 -2.75 -8.90
C THR A 34 -5.05 -1.93 -8.33
N LEU A 35 -5.12 -0.66 -8.73
CA LEU A 35 -6.18 0.25 -8.32
C LEU A 35 -7.44 0.00 -9.17
N GLU A 36 -8.60 0.12 -8.53
CA GLU A 36 -9.88 0.10 -9.21
C GLU A 36 -10.12 1.40 -9.99
N VAL A 37 -11.01 1.37 -10.99
CA VAL A 37 -11.27 2.52 -11.89
C VAL A 37 -11.65 3.80 -11.14
N ASN A 38 -12.38 3.66 -10.03
CA ASN A 38 -12.74 4.77 -9.14
C ASN A 38 -11.55 5.28 -8.30
N GLU A 39 -10.60 4.41 -7.94
CA GLU A 39 -9.41 4.72 -7.13
C GLU A 39 -8.27 5.34 -7.96
N LEU A 40 -8.26 5.14 -9.29
CA LEU A 40 -7.27 5.76 -10.19
C LEU A 40 -7.26 7.29 -10.06
N LYS A 41 -8.42 7.90 -9.82
CA LYS A 41 -8.61 9.35 -9.68
C LYS A 41 -8.16 9.91 -8.33
N TYR A 42 -7.77 9.04 -7.39
CA TYR A 42 -7.37 9.48 -6.06
C TYR A 42 -6.02 10.18 -6.12
N ASN A 43 -5.79 11.11 -5.20
CA ASN A 43 -4.48 11.73 -5.08
C ASN A 43 -3.47 10.74 -4.46
N VAL A 44 -2.18 11.09 -4.51
CA VAL A 44 -1.10 10.19 -4.03
C VAL A 44 -1.25 9.87 -2.54
N THR A 45 -1.67 10.82 -1.70
CA THR A 45 -1.91 10.60 -0.27
C THR A 45 -3.05 9.60 -0.03
N GLU A 46 -4.16 9.75 -0.74
CA GLU A 46 -5.29 8.81 -0.66
C GLU A 46 -4.87 7.39 -1.10
N LYS A 47 -4.02 7.28 -2.14
CA LYS A 47 -3.48 5.99 -2.58
C LYS A 47 -2.53 5.37 -1.54
N GLU A 48 -1.76 6.17 -0.82
CA GLU A 48 -0.96 5.68 0.32
C GLU A 48 -1.85 5.20 1.48
N VAL A 49 -2.95 5.90 1.79
CA VAL A 49 -3.93 5.40 2.79
C VAL A 49 -4.51 4.07 2.36
N LEU A 50 -4.84 3.88 1.08
CA LEU A 50 -5.29 2.59 0.56
C LEU A 50 -4.23 1.49 0.72
N ALA A 51 -2.95 1.82 0.53
CA ALA A 51 -1.86 0.87 0.72
C ALA A 51 -1.75 0.44 2.19
N LEU A 52 -1.91 1.41 3.11
CA LEU A 52 -1.92 1.15 4.55
C LEU A 52 -3.12 0.31 4.96
N LEU A 53 -4.33 0.67 4.53
CA LEU A 53 -5.54 -0.12 4.79
C LEU A 53 -5.38 -1.56 4.29
N ARG A 54 -4.75 -1.74 3.13
CA ARG A 54 -4.53 -3.07 2.56
C ARG A 54 -3.58 -3.91 3.41
N ILE A 55 -2.49 -3.33 3.93
CA ILE A 55 -1.52 -4.10 4.71
C ILE A 55 -2.03 -4.44 6.10
N VAL A 56 -2.78 -3.53 6.74
CA VAL A 56 -3.38 -3.80 8.07
C VAL A 56 -4.50 -4.85 7.98
N ASP A 57 -5.25 -4.87 6.87
CA ASP A 57 -6.26 -5.89 6.58
C ASP A 57 -5.61 -7.27 6.36
N LEU A 58 -4.63 -7.37 5.46
CA LEU A 58 -3.98 -8.64 5.12
C LEU A 58 -3.18 -9.25 6.27
N TYR A 59 -2.55 -8.40 7.09
CA TYR A 59 -1.65 -8.85 8.16
C TYR A 59 -2.16 -8.47 9.54
N TYR A 60 -3.49 -8.40 9.69
CA TYR A 60 -4.14 -8.05 10.95
C TYR A 60 -3.55 -8.79 12.15
N ASN A 61 -3.47 -10.12 12.09
CA ASN A 61 -2.94 -10.96 13.16
C ASN A 61 -1.47 -10.67 13.53
N LEU A 62 -0.70 -10.12 12.59
CA LEU A 62 0.70 -9.77 12.80
C LEU A 62 0.86 -8.36 13.39
N LEU A 63 -0.14 -7.49 13.20
CA LEU A 63 -0.06 -6.07 13.51
C LEU A 63 -0.89 -5.68 14.73
N VAL A 64 -1.95 -6.44 15.03
CA VAL A 64 -2.86 -6.14 16.14
C VAL A 64 -2.12 -6.05 17.48
N GLY A 65 -2.46 -5.02 18.26
CA GLY A 65 -1.87 -4.78 19.59
C GLY A 65 -0.41 -4.33 19.58
N ARG A 66 0.14 -3.96 18.42
CA ARG A 66 1.51 -3.47 18.28
C ARG A 66 1.51 -2.04 17.76
N GLU A 67 2.57 -1.31 18.11
CA GLU A 67 2.89 -0.04 17.46
C GLU A 67 3.44 -0.30 16.06
N ILE A 68 2.95 0.47 15.09
CA ILE A 68 3.23 0.28 13.67
C ILE A 68 3.90 1.54 13.15
N TRP A 69 5.13 1.37 12.66
CA TRP A 69 5.90 2.45 12.06
C TRP A 69 5.67 2.50 10.56
N VAL A 70 4.95 3.50 10.09
CA VAL A 70 4.56 3.64 8.69
C VAL A 70 5.58 4.54 7.99
N LEU A 71 6.38 3.97 7.09
CA LEU A 71 7.24 4.74 6.20
C LEU A 71 6.44 5.16 4.97
N SER A 72 6.25 6.46 4.82
CA SER A 72 5.57 7.06 3.66
C SER A 72 6.53 7.96 2.87
N ARG A 73 6.39 7.97 1.55
CA ARG A 73 7.13 8.87 0.66
C ARG A 73 6.69 10.32 0.86
N HIS A 74 5.44 10.54 1.28
CA HIS A 74 4.85 11.86 1.44
C HIS A 74 4.41 12.09 2.89
N SER A 75 5.07 13.01 3.57
CA SER A 75 4.74 13.38 4.96
C SER A 75 3.30 13.89 5.17
N THR A 76 2.56 14.15 4.08
CA THR A 76 1.13 14.51 4.08
C THR A 76 0.26 13.45 4.75
N LEU A 77 0.66 12.18 4.74
CA LEU A 77 -0.07 11.12 5.42
C LEU A 77 -0.10 11.36 6.95
N ALA A 78 1.04 11.75 7.54
CA ALA A 78 1.11 12.11 8.96
C ALA A 78 0.21 13.31 9.32
N TRP A 79 0.08 14.28 8.39
CA TRP A 79 -0.82 15.42 8.58
C TRP A 79 -2.29 15.02 8.53
N LEU A 80 -2.65 14.12 7.59
CA LEU A 80 -4.02 13.63 7.42
C LEU A 80 -4.58 13.03 8.72
N PHE A 81 -3.80 12.20 9.42
CA PHE A 81 -4.25 11.56 10.67
C PHE A 81 -4.26 12.48 11.89
N LYS A 82 -3.67 13.68 11.79
CA LYS A 82 -3.74 14.70 12.84
C LYS A 82 -4.97 15.59 12.71
N LEU A 83 -5.69 15.54 11.59
CA LEU A 83 -6.88 16.35 11.37
C LEU A 83 -8.09 15.76 12.11
N THR A 84 -8.76 16.61 12.88
CA THR A 84 -10.06 16.29 13.47
C THR A 84 -11.19 16.64 12.51
N GLY A 85 -12.26 15.84 12.49
CA GLY A 85 -13.48 16.17 11.73
C GLY A 85 -13.40 15.87 10.23
N LEU A 86 -12.54 14.93 9.81
CA LEU A 86 -12.54 14.41 8.44
C LEU A 86 -13.93 13.85 8.09
N GLN A 87 -14.43 14.19 6.90
CA GLN A 87 -15.75 13.76 6.40
C GLN A 87 -15.61 12.88 5.16
N GLY A 88 -16.71 12.21 4.81
CA GLY A 88 -16.77 11.33 3.65
C GLY A 88 -15.76 10.18 3.74
N ARG A 89 -15.05 9.90 2.65
CA ARG A 89 -14.14 8.77 2.53
C ARG A 89 -12.97 8.83 3.51
N LEU A 90 -12.35 9.99 3.66
CA LEU A 90 -11.23 10.20 4.58
C LEU A 90 -11.66 10.02 6.04
N GLY A 91 -12.87 10.44 6.39
CA GLY A 91 -13.46 10.19 7.71
C GLY A 91 -13.66 8.70 7.99
N GLN A 92 -14.19 7.96 7.01
CA GLN A 92 -14.36 6.51 7.11
C GLN A 92 -13.02 5.78 7.27
N TRP A 93 -12.00 6.15 6.48
CA TRP A 93 -10.67 5.55 6.57
C TRP A 93 -9.96 5.90 7.88
N SER A 94 -10.13 7.13 8.37
CA SER A 94 -9.65 7.55 9.68
C SER A 94 -10.27 6.71 10.80
N ALA A 95 -11.58 6.47 10.75
CA ALA A 95 -12.26 5.62 11.74
C ALA A 95 -11.76 4.16 11.71
N LEU A 96 -11.47 3.61 10.52
CA LEU A 96 -10.90 2.26 10.38
C LEU A 96 -9.48 2.16 10.95
N LEU A 97 -8.72 3.25 10.88
CA LEU A 97 -7.33 3.31 11.34
C LEU A 97 -7.20 3.79 12.79
N ALA A 98 -8.26 4.34 13.39
CA ALA A 98 -8.28 4.84 14.77
C ALA A 98 -7.89 3.81 15.84
N PRO A 99 -8.21 2.50 15.72
CA PRO A 99 -7.78 1.50 16.69
C PRO A 99 -6.27 1.19 16.67
N TRP A 100 -5.54 1.66 15.65
CA TRP A 100 -4.14 1.31 15.43
C TRP A 100 -3.22 2.40 15.97
N THR A 101 -2.17 1.99 16.70
CA THR A 101 -1.10 2.90 17.11
C THR A 101 -0.13 3.07 15.94
N LEU A 102 -0.35 4.13 15.15
CA LEU A 102 0.43 4.43 13.94
C LEU A 102 1.40 5.58 14.19
N GLU A 103 2.69 5.34 13.94
CA GLU A 103 3.70 6.39 13.86
C GLU A 103 4.13 6.56 12.41
N ILE A 104 3.82 7.72 11.81
CA ILE A 104 4.08 7.96 10.39
C ILE A 104 5.35 8.78 10.23
N THR A 105 6.34 8.17 9.59
CA THR A 105 7.65 8.75 9.34
C THR A 105 7.90 8.85 7.83
N ARG A 106 8.55 9.93 7.42
CA ARG A 106 8.99 10.10 6.04
C ARG A 106 10.22 9.23 5.77
N PHE A 107 10.33 8.66 4.57
CA PHE A 107 11.58 8.02 4.14
C PHE A 107 12.75 8.99 4.32
N THR A 108 13.82 8.51 4.96
CA THR A 108 15.09 9.22 5.11
C THR A 108 16.13 8.68 4.14
N LYS A 109 17.19 9.47 3.90
CA LYS A 109 18.24 9.13 2.94
C LYS A 109 18.92 7.82 3.37
N GLY A 110 18.71 6.75 2.61
CA GLY A 110 19.15 5.38 2.93
C GLY A 110 18.01 4.34 2.89
N GLU A 111 16.77 4.76 3.11
CA GLU A 111 15.58 3.89 3.02
C GLU A 111 14.94 3.95 1.62
N ASP A 112 15.46 4.78 0.71
CA ASP A 112 15.02 4.90 -0.69
C ASP A 112 15.19 3.58 -1.48
N GLU A 113 16.15 2.73 -1.09
CA GLU A 113 16.34 1.41 -1.69
C GLU A 113 15.13 0.51 -1.46
N ILE A 114 14.51 0.60 -0.28
CA ILE A 114 13.29 -0.14 0.07
C ILE A 114 12.16 0.32 -0.85
N LEU A 115 12.00 1.63 -1.00
CA LEU A 115 11.00 2.22 -1.88
C LEU A 115 11.20 1.79 -3.34
N GLY A 116 12.46 1.76 -3.79
CA GLY A 116 12.85 1.26 -5.10
C GLY A 116 12.50 -0.21 -5.32
N ALA A 117 12.73 -1.07 -4.32
CA ALA A 117 12.39 -2.48 -4.37
C ALA A 117 10.87 -2.71 -4.45
N ILE A 118 10.08 -1.94 -3.70
CA ILE A 118 8.61 -2.00 -3.77
C ILE A 118 8.11 -1.53 -5.14
N ALA A 119 8.67 -0.43 -5.67
CA ALA A 119 8.34 0.09 -7.00
C ALA A 119 8.66 -0.91 -8.12
N ALA A 120 9.82 -1.57 -8.04
CA ALA A 120 10.24 -2.60 -8.98
C ALA A 120 9.28 -3.81 -8.94
N SER A 121 8.82 -4.19 -7.75
CA SER A 121 7.87 -5.29 -7.56
C SER A 121 6.52 -5.02 -8.20
N ILE A 122 6.01 -3.79 -8.09
CA ILE A 122 4.79 -3.36 -8.80
C ILE A 122 4.98 -3.49 -10.32
N THR A 123 6.09 -2.94 -10.85
CA THR A 123 6.37 -2.96 -12.29
C THR A 123 6.48 -4.39 -12.83
N LEU A 124 7.16 -5.27 -12.09
CA LEU A 124 7.27 -6.68 -12.45
C LEU A 124 5.89 -7.34 -12.50
N ARG A 125 5.04 -7.08 -11.51
CA ARG A 125 3.71 -7.68 -11.45
C ARG A 125 2.81 -7.24 -12.59
N SER A 126 2.82 -5.95 -12.97
CA SER A 126 2.09 -5.50 -14.17
C SER A 126 2.56 -6.21 -15.43
N LYS A 127 3.87 -6.35 -15.62
CA LYS A 127 4.40 -7.07 -16.79
C LYS A 127 3.95 -8.54 -16.82
N ILE A 128 3.87 -9.19 -15.66
CA ILE A 128 3.36 -10.56 -15.54
C ILE A 128 1.87 -10.59 -15.88
N ASP A 129 1.06 -9.67 -15.35
CA ASP A 129 -0.38 -9.61 -15.61
C ASP A 129 -0.66 -9.36 -17.12
N ASP A 130 0.09 -8.46 -17.75
CA ASP A 130 0.02 -8.21 -19.21
C ASP A 130 0.40 -9.45 -20.03
N ALA A 131 1.44 -10.17 -19.62
CA ALA A 131 1.83 -11.43 -20.26
C ALA A 131 0.75 -12.51 -20.08
N LEU A 132 0.14 -12.62 -18.89
CA LEU A 132 -0.93 -13.57 -18.62
C LEU A 132 -2.19 -13.28 -19.44
N THR A 133 -2.55 -12.01 -19.66
CA THR A 133 -3.68 -11.65 -20.55
C THR A 133 -3.41 -12.00 -22.01
N THR A 134 -2.15 -11.95 -22.44
CA THR A 134 -1.76 -12.37 -23.80
C THR A 134 -1.88 -13.89 -24.00
N ILE A 135 -1.60 -14.67 -22.94
CA ILE A 135 -1.63 -16.13 -22.96
C ILE A 135 -3.03 -16.68 -22.65
N ALA A 136 -3.87 -15.91 -21.96
CA ALA A 136 -5.20 -16.33 -21.56
C ALA A 136 -6.05 -16.72 -22.79
N PRO A 137 -6.72 -17.89 -22.78
CA PRO A 137 -7.53 -18.32 -23.91
C PRO A 137 -8.66 -17.32 -24.16
N ARG A 138 -8.75 -16.81 -25.40
CA ARG A 138 -9.87 -15.97 -25.84
C ARG A 138 -11.17 -16.73 -25.60
N LYS A 139 -12.04 -16.21 -24.72
CA LYS A 139 -13.43 -16.67 -24.66
C LYS A 139 -14.09 -16.28 -25.98
N GLU A 140 -14.29 -17.25 -26.87
CA GLU A 140 -15.16 -17.08 -28.03
C GLU A 140 -16.60 -16.90 -27.54
N THR A 141 -17.11 -15.68 -27.68
CA THR A 141 -18.53 -15.40 -27.49
C THR A 141 -19.30 -16.09 -28.62
N LYS A 142 -19.85 -17.27 -28.37
CA LYS A 142 -20.82 -17.90 -29.28
C LYS A 142 -22.00 -16.95 -29.47
N ARG A 143 -22.03 -16.24 -30.60
CA ARG A 143 -23.21 -15.54 -31.10
C ARG A 143 -24.28 -16.60 -31.36
N ARG A 144 -25.29 -16.66 -30.49
CA ARG A 144 -26.53 -17.39 -30.77
C ARG A 144 -27.33 -16.54 -31.75
N THR A 145 -27.43 -17.04 -32.97
CA THR A 145 -28.41 -16.68 -33.99
C THR A 145 -29.83 -16.99 -33.53
#